data_AF-A0A2Z6RZW1-F1
#
_entry.id   AF-A0A2Z6RZW1-F1
#
_cell.length_a   1.000
_cell.length_b   1.000
_cell.length_c   1.000
_cell.angle_alpha   90.00
_cell.angle_beta   90.00
_cell.angle_gamma   90.00
#
_symmetry.space_group_name_H-M   'P 1'
#
loop_
_entity.id
_entity.type
_entity.pdbx_description
1 polymer ?
#
loop_
_entity_poly.entity_id
_entity_poly.type
_entity_poly.pdbx_seq_one_letter_code
_entity_poly.pdbx_strand_id
1 'polypeptide(L)'
;MLVSCMYYKIGKILKTVLGHHKGHEIVSFRKEVYQYLRSFTEKLKNTTEPTTFINQIIVETEVFLMNNLNQEKDSKKTSIINGALNFVYYIRDYWCGDLAIGWCIYGRIIAADLLQVSLDQIPKTNNQLESFNSELKVHQLQKYQNNGHLLRFNVLSVDLIKSITPNILLVVFAVCFLDFFLKERYESYASSLKNLT
;
A
#
# COMPACT_ATOMS: atom_id res chain seq x y z
N MET A 1 2.57 -2.74 -6.07
CA MET A 1 1.49 -3.66 -5.64
C MET A 1 1.22 -3.51 -4.15
N LEU A 2 2.27 -3.36 -3.34
CA LEU A 2 2.23 -3.58 -1.90
C LEU A 2 1.56 -2.45 -1.11
N VAL A 3 1.87 -1.17 -1.34
CA VAL A 3 1.51 -0.11 -0.38
C VAL A 3 -0.01 0.10 -0.13
N SER A 4 -0.87 0.32 -1.12
CA SER A 4 -2.31 0.61 -0.88
C SER A 4 -3.13 -0.64 -0.53
N CYS A 5 -2.89 -1.76 -1.23
CA CYS A 5 -3.47 -3.06 -0.88
C CYS A 5 -3.09 -3.48 0.55
N MET A 6 -1.88 -3.15 0.98
CA MET A 6 -1.42 -3.39 2.35
C MET A 6 -2.15 -2.50 3.34
N TYR A 7 -2.35 -1.20 3.13
CA TYR A 7 -3.12 -0.37 4.06
C TYR A 7 -4.57 -0.82 4.21
N TYR A 8 -5.22 -1.16 3.10
CA TYR A 8 -6.58 -1.70 3.14
C TYR A 8 -6.62 -3.06 3.86
N LYS A 9 -5.66 -3.94 3.55
CA LYS A 9 -5.58 -5.28 4.16
C LYS A 9 -5.16 -5.23 5.63
N ILE A 10 -4.20 -4.38 5.99
CA ILE A 10 -3.80 -4.07 7.37
C ILE A 10 -4.99 -3.51 8.13
N GLY A 11 -5.68 -2.49 7.60
CA GLY A 11 -6.85 -1.91 8.25
C GLY A 11 -7.98 -2.92 8.44
N LYS A 12 -8.17 -3.84 7.49
CA LYS A 12 -9.15 -4.94 7.59
C LYS A 12 -8.74 -5.98 8.62
N ILE A 13 -7.49 -6.46 8.57
CA ILE A 13 -6.93 -7.42 9.55
C ILE A 13 -7.00 -6.83 10.95
N LEU A 14 -6.58 -5.58 11.13
CA LEU A 14 -6.61 -4.86 12.40
C LEU A 14 -8.03 -4.83 13.00
N LYS A 15 -9.05 -4.56 12.19
CA LYS A 15 -10.46 -4.59 12.62
C LYS A 15 -10.94 -6.00 12.96
N THR A 16 -10.55 -7.00 12.18
CA THR A 16 -10.91 -8.41 12.42
C THR A 16 -10.30 -8.92 13.71
N VAL A 17 -9.03 -8.62 13.93
CA VAL A 17 -8.20 -9.20 14.99
C VAL A 17 -8.49 -8.57 16.36
N LEU A 18 -9.02 -7.33 16.40
CA LEU A 18 -9.42 -6.66 17.64
C LEU A 18 -10.84 -7.02 18.14
N GLY A 19 -11.60 -7.83 17.39
CA GLY A 19 -12.91 -8.36 17.82
C GLY A 19 -14.05 -7.33 17.99
N HIS A 20 -15.24 -7.81 18.34
CA HIS A 20 -16.47 -7.01 18.53
C HIS A 20 -17.09 -7.25 19.92
N HIS A 21 -16.42 -6.79 20.97
CA HIS A 21 -16.93 -6.88 22.32
C HIS A 21 -17.79 -5.66 22.69
N LYS A 22 -18.89 -5.90 23.41
CA LYS A 22 -19.79 -4.85 23.92
C LYS A 22 -19.35 -4.41 25.33
N GLY A 23 -19.39 -3.11 25.59
CA GLY A 23 -19.02 -2.47 26.87
C GLY A 23 -18.20 -1.21 26.66
N HIS A 24 -18.56 -0.10 27.32
CA HIS A 24 -17.94 1.22 27.09
C HIS A 24 -16.42 1.20 27.31
N GLU A 25 -15.97 0.59 28.40
CA GLU A 25 -14.55 0.46 28.76
C GLU A 25 -13.76 -0.37 27.73
N ILE A 26 -14.32 -1.49 27.28
CA ILE A 26 -13.68 -2.38 26.29
C ILE A 26 -13.59 -1.70 24.93
N VAL A 27 -14.61 -0.91 24.56
CA VAL A 27 -14.60 -0.13 23.32
C VAL A 27 -13.55 0.98 23.38
N SER A 28 -13.37 1.65 24.53
CA SER A 28 -12.30 2.64 24.72
C SER A 28 -10.92 2.00 24.59
N PHE A 29 -10.70 0.90 25.32
CA PHE A 29 -9.43 0.16 25.28
C PHE A 29 -9.06 -0.30 23.87
N ARG A 30 -10.05 -0.82 23.12
CA ARG A 30 -9.84 -1.20 21.72
C ARG A 30 -9.41 -0.02 20.84
N LYS A 31 -9.98 1.17 21.07
CA LYS A 31 -9.59 2.39 20.34
C LYS A 31 -8.16 2.79 20.67
N GLU A 32 -7.75 2.68 21.93
CA GLU A 32 -6.37 2.96 22.37
C GLU A 32 -5.38 2.01 21.69
N VAL A 33 -5.64 0.70 21.74
CA VAL A 33 -4.81 -0.31 21.07
C VAL A 33 -4.76 -0.06 19.56
N TYR A 34 -5.90 0.27 18.94
CA TYR A 34 -5.96 0.61 17.52
C TYR A 34 -5.09 1.84 17.18
N GLN A 35 -5.17 2.90 17.98
CA GLN A 35 -4.34 4.09 17.76
C GLN A 35 -2.86 3.79 17.94
N TYR A 36 -2.50 2.99 18.94
CA TYR A 36 -1.13 2.55 19.15
C TYR A 36 -0.61 1.78 17.92
N LEU A 37 -1.35 0.80 17.42
CA LEU A 37 -0.97 0.02 16.23
C LEU A 37 -0.90 0.90 14.97
N ARG A 38 -1.79 1.89 14.85
CA ARG A 38 -1.71 2.87 13.76
C ARG A 38 -0.42 3.70 13.82
N SER A 39 -0.06 4.19 15.00
CA SER A 39 1.20 4.91 15.21
C SER A 39 2.42 4.03 14.92
N PHE A 40 2.39 2.76 15.32
CA PHE A 40 3.40 1.76 14.94
C PHE A 40 3.53 1.64 13.42
N THR A 41 2.42 1.47 12.69
CA THR A 41 2.48 1.38 11.22
C THR A 41 2.97 2.66 10.55
N GLU A 42 2.65 3.83 11.09
CA GLU A 42 3.17 5.10 10.56
C GLU A 42 4.66 5.28 10.85
N LYS A 43 5.17 4.82 12.01
CA LYS A 43 6.61 4.81 12.30
C LYS A 43 7.37 3.94 11.31
N LEU A 44 6.86 2.74 11.02
CA LEU A 44 7.45 1.84 10.03
C LEU A 44 7.49 2.46 8.63
N LYS A 45 6.38 3.07 8.21
CA LYS A 45 6.26 3.72 6.89
C LYS A 45 7.21 4.91 6.75
N ASN A 46 7.25 5.78 7.74
CA ASN A 46 7.97 7.04 7.65
C ASN A 46 9.45 6.92 8.02
N THR A 47 9.96 5.71 8.29
CA THR A 47 11.37 5.55 8.60
C THR A 47 12.25 5.83 7.38
N THR A 48 13.29 6.62 7.62
CA THR A 48 14.40 6.89 6.69
C THR A 48 15.62 6.04 7.02
N GLU A 49 15.53 5.22 8.07
CA GLU A 49 16.63 4.40 8.57
C GLU A 49 16.64 3.00 7.94
N PRO A 50 17.79 2.29 7.97
CA PRO A 50 17.92 0.94 7.43
C PRO A 50 16.98 -0.09 8.06
N THR A 51 16.92 -1.27 7.43
CA THR A 51 16.08 -2.41 7.84
C THR A 51 16.31 -2.87 9.29
N THR A 52 17.48 -2.61 9.88
CA THR A 52 17.78 -2.84 11.29
C THR A 52 16.84 -2.07 12.22
N PHE A 53 16.51 -0.82 11.87
CA PHE A 53 15.59 0.02 12.64
C PHE A 53 14.14 -0.46 12.55
N ILE A 54 13.74 -1.00 11.39
CA ILE A 54 12.42 -1.62 11.20
C ILE A 54 12.24 -2.81 12.14
N ASN A 55 13.25 -3.67 12.21
CA ASN A 55 13.23 -4.82 13.13
C ASN A 55 13.18 -4.37 14.59
N GLN A 56 13.91 -3.32 14.95
CA GLN A 56 13.88 -2.75 16.29
C GLN A 56 12.48 -2.25 16.67
N ILE A 57 11.82 -1.47 15.81
CA ILE A 57 10.44 -0.98 16.06
C ILE A 57 9.49 -2.16 16.35
N ILE A 58 9.63 -3.26 15.62
CA ILE A 58 8.78 -4.45 15.79
C ILE A 58 9.04 -5.13 17.12
N VAL A 59 10.30 -5.36 17.47
CA VAL A 59 10.69 -5.97 18.75
C VAL A 59 10.21 -5.11 19.93
N GLU A 60 10.41 -3.79 19.86
CA GLU A 60 9.93 -2.86 20.89
C GLU A 60 8.40 -2.93 21.07
N THR A 61 7.68 -3.02 19.95
CA THR A 61 6.21 -3.12 19.93
C THR A 61 5.74 -4.47 20.49
N GLU A 62 6.42 -5.56 20.14
CA GLU A 62 6.15 -6.90 20.65
C GLU A 62 6.35 -6.96 22.17
N VAL A 63 7.49 -6.47 22.67
CA VAL A 63 7.80 -6.43 24.11
C VAL A 63 6.77 -5.60 24.87
N PHE A 64 6.38 -4.43 24.34
CA PHE A 64 5.35 -3.60 24.96
C PHE A 64 4.00 -4.33 25.09
N LEU A 65 3.55 -4.99 24.03
CA LEU A 65 2.29 -5.72 24.03
C LEU A 65 2.34 -6.97 24.93
N MET A 66 3.45 -7.71 24.95
CA MET A 66 3.68 -8.85 25.86
C MET A 66 3.63 -8.41 27.33
N ASN A 67 4.25 -7.28 27.67
CA ASN A 67 4.22 -6.75 29.03
C ASN A 67 2.79 -6.39 29.46
N ASN A 68 2.01 -5.76 28.58
CA ASN A 68 0.60 -5.46 28.85
C ASN A 68 -0.24 -6.72 28.99
N LEU A 69 0.05 -7.77 28.18
CA LEU A 69 -0.64 -9.05 28.26
C LEU A 69 -0.44 -9.72 29.63
N ASN A 70 0.79 -9.68 30.15
CA ASN A 70 1.15 -10.29 31.44
C ASN A 70 0.53 -9.56 32.64
N GLN A 71 0.21 -8.27 32.50
CA GLN A 71 -0.37 -7.45 33.57
C GLN A 71 -1.90 -7.44 33.55
N GLU A 72 -2.51 -7.66 32.39
CA GLU A 72 -3.96 -7.56 32.21
C GLU A 72 -4.70 -8.78 32.74
N LYS A 73 -5.71 -8.55 33.58
CA LYS A 73 -6.51 -9.61 34.23
C LYS A 73 -7.85 -9.81 33.56
N ASP A 74 -8.36 -8.82 32.82
CA ASP A 74 -9.61 -8.94 32.09
C ASP A 74 -9.43 -9.76 30.81
N SER A 75 -10.02 -10.96 30.80
CA SER A 75 -10.04 -11.89 29.65
C SER A 75 -10.35 -11.23 28.29
N LYS A 76 -11.23 -10.22 28.25
CA LYS A 76 -11.60 -9.55 26.99
C LYS A 76 -10.50 -8.59 26.54
N LYS A 77 -9.88 -7.86 27.46
CA LYS A 77 -8.72 -7.00 27.15
C LYS A 77 -7.50 -7.84 26.77
N THR A 78 -7.27 -8.96 27.45
CA THR A 78 -6.26 -9.97 27.07
C THR A 78 -6.48 -10.46 25.64
N SER A 79 -7.72 -10.76 25.23
CA SER A 79 -8.04 -11.15 23.85
C SER A 79 -7.71 -10.05 22.84
N ILE A 80 -7.94 -8.78 23.18
CA ILE A 80 -7.62 -7.63 22.31
C ILE A 80 -6.10 -7.49 22.16
N ILE A 81 -5.34 -7.63 23.25
CA ILE A 81 -3.88 -7.57 23.23
C ILE A 81 -3.29 -8.74 22.42
N ASN A 82 -3.80 -9.97 22.60
CA ASN A 82 -3.42 -11.11 21.77
C ASN A 82 -3.70 -10.86 20.29
N GLY A 83 -4.82 -10.20 19.99
CA GLY A 83 -5.08 -9.71 18.65
C GLY A 83 -3.99 -8.74 18.16
N ALA A 84 -3.65 -7.73 18.94
CA ALA A 84 -2.59 -6.79 18.60
C ALA A 84 -1.25 -7.49 18.33
N LEU A 85 -0.88 -8.49 19.14
CA LEU A 85 0.33 -9.30 18.94
C LEU A 85 0.28 -10.09 17.63
N ASN A 86 -0.84 -10.76 17.34
CA ASN A 86 -1.02 -11.48 16.06
C ASN A 86 -0.86 -10.55 14.86
N PHE A 87 -1.30 -9.30 14.98
CA PHE A 87 -1.09 -8.30 13.94
C PHE A 87 0.40 -7.94 13.78
N VAL A 88 1.13 -7.74 14.88
CA VAL A 88 2.58 -7.47 14.82
C VAL A 88 3.34 -8.66 14.22
N TYR A 89 2.99 -9.90 14.59
CA TYR A 89 3.54 -11.11 13.97
C TYR A 89 3.26 -11.21 12.49
N TYR A 90 2.03 -10.89 12.07
CA TYR A 90 1.71 -10.82 10.65
C TYR A 90 2.59 -9.81 9.90
N ILE A 91 2.86 -8.63 10.47
CA ILE A 91 3.78 -7.66 9.86
C ILE A 91 5.20 -8.23 9.79
N ARG A 92 5.70 -8.78 10.89
CA ARG A 92 7.04 -9.37 10.96
C ARG A 92 7.23 -10.50 9.93
N ASP A 93 6.29 -11.43 9.87
CA ASP A 93 6.49 -12.67 9.11
C ASP A 93 6.22 -12.49 7.61
N TYR A 94 5.33 -11.56 7.22
CA TYR A 94 4.92 -11.39 5.82
C TYR A 94 5.38 -10.10 5.16
N TRP A 95 5.76 -9.08 5.93
CA TRP A 95 6.05 -7.75 5.40
C TRP A 95 7.44 -7.24 5.73
N CYS A 96 8.15 -7.84 6.69
CA CYS A 96 9.55 -7.53 6.93
C CYS A 96 10.49 -8.20 5.94
N GLY A 97 11.73 -7.73 5.91
CA GLY A 97 12.72 -8.06 4.87
C GLY A 97 12.64 -7.10 3.69
N ASP A 98 12.88 -7.61 2.49
CA ASP A 98 12.95 -6.79 1.26
C ASP A 98 11.64 -6.06 0.93
N LEU A 99 10.50 -6.63 1.35
CA LEU A 99 9.19 -6.02 1.16
C LEU A 99 9.00 -4.74 1.99
N ALA A 100 9.63 -4.65 3.15
CA ALA A 100 9.56 -3.46 4.01
C ALA A 100 10.28 -2.27 3.37
N ILE A 101 11.37 -2.52 2.64
CA ILE A 101 12.10 -1.51 1.88
C ILE A 101 11.16 -0.87 0.84
N GLY A 102 10.40 -1.69 0.11
CA GLY A 102 9.42 -1.19 -0.86
C GLY A 102 8.25 -0.38 -0.27
N TRP A 103 8.11 -0.34 1.06
CA TRP A 103 7.01 0.32 1.76
C TRP A 103 7.43 1.57 2.55
N CYS A 104 8.65 1.60 3.09
CA CYS A 104 9.14 2.73 3.88
C CYS A 104 9.74 3.86 3.03
N ILE A 105 9.90 5.05 3.62
CA ILE A 105 10.57 6.17 2.98
C ILE A 105 12.02 5.80 2.63
N TYR A 106 12.72 5.05 3.49
CA TYR A 106 14.07 4.58 3.25
C TYR A 106 14.24 3.88 1.90
N GLY A 107 13.37 2.94 1.54
CA GLY A 107 13.49 2.29 0.24
C GLY A 107 13.08 3.18 -0.94
N ARG A 108 12.22 4.19 -0.72
CA ARG A 108 11.96 5.22 -1.74
C ARG A 108 13.18 6.10 -1.97
N ILE A 109 13.97 6.40 -0.94
CA ILE A 109 15.26 7.11 -1.06
C ILE A 109 16.22 6.26 -1.89
N ILE A 110 16.41 4.98 -1.54
CA ILE A 110 17.27 4.07 -2.32
C ILE A 110 16.82 3.99 -3.79
N ALA A 111 15.52 3.88 -4.04
CA ALA A 111 14.99 3.83 -5.39
C ALA A 111 15.24 5.13 -6.17
N ALA A 112 15.08 6.29 -5.51
CA ALA A 112 15.37 7.60 -6.11
C ALA A 112 16.86 7.71 -6.48
N ASP A 113 17.74 7.30 -5.58
CA ASP A 113 19.20 7.31 -5.79
C ASP A 113 19.61 6.38 -6.93
N LEU A 114 19.02 5.18 -6.99
CA LEU A 114 19.29 4.20 -8.06
C LEU A 114 18.84 4.72 -9.44
N LEU A 115 17.70 5.41 -9.48
CA LEU A 115 17.10 5.92 -10.71
C LEU A 115 17.60 7.32 -11.09
N GLN A 116 18.40 7.98 -10.24
CA GLN A 116 18.89 9.35 -10.43
C GLN A 116 17.75 10.36 -10.65
N VAL A 117 16.67 10.20 -9.88
CA VAL A 117 15.46 11.03 -9.93
C VAL A 117 15.16 11.62 -8.56
N SER A 118 14.35 12.67 -8.49
CA SER A 118 13.95 13.22 -7.19
C SER A 118 12.99 12.27 -6.46
N LEU A 119 13.00 12.32 -5.12
CA LEU A 119 12.11 11.48 -4.29
C LEU A 119 10.62 11.70 -4.60
N ASP A 120 10.24 12.90 -5.06
CA ASP A 120 8.85 13.21 -5.44
C ASP A 120 8.42 12.54 -6.75
N GLN A 121 9.37 12.19 -7.62
CA GLN A 121 9.12 11.42 -8.84
C GLN A 121 8.90 9.93 -8.55
N ILE A 122 9.35 9.44 -7.40
CA ILE A 122 9.06 8.07 -6.96
C ILE A 122 7.61 8.00 -6.44
N PRO A 123 6.72 7.23 -7.08
CA PRO A 123 5.31 7.19 -6.71
C PRO A 123 5.12 6.76 -5.25
N LYS A 124 4.28 7.53 -4.53
CA LYS A 124 3.90 7.26 -3.12
C LYS A 124 2.79 6.22 -3.01
N THR A 125 2.04 5.99 -4.09
CA THR A 125 0.89 5.09 -4.14
C THR A 125 1.10 4.02 -5.20
N ASN A 126 0.43 2.89 -5.01
CA ASN A 126 0.41 1.82 -6.01
C ASN A 126 -0.65 2.06 -7.09
N ASN A 127 -1.35 3.22 -7.14
CA ASN A 127 -2.44 3.46 -8.08
C ASN A 127 -2.02 3.19 -9.53
N GLN A 128 -0.81 3.62 -9.90
CA GLN A 128 -0.24 3.34 -11.22
C GLN A 128 -0.06 1.83 -11.46
N LEU A 129 0.34 1.07 -10.44
CA LEU A 129 0.50 -0.38 -10.54
C LEU A 129 -0.83 -1.14 -10.44
N GLU A 130 -1.83 -0.61 -9.73
CA GLU A 130 -3.19 -1.17 -9.68
C GLU A 130 -3.89 -0.94 -11.02
N SER A 131 -3.76 0.26 -11.59
CA SER A 131 -4.21 0.58 -12.95
C SER A 131 -3.52 -0.31 -13.97
N PHE A 132 -2.18 -0.45 -13.89
CA PHE A 132 -1.44 -1.39 -14.74
C PHE A 132 -1.92 -2.84 -14.57
N ASN A 133 -2.10 -3.32 -13.33
CA ASN A 133 -2.56 -4.68 -13.07
C ASN A 133 -3.99 -4.92 -13.57
N SER A 134 -4.86 -3.92 -13.46
CA SER A 134 -6.22 -3.99 -13.99
C SER A 134 -6.18 -4.09 -15.51
N GLU A 135 -5.44 -3.21 -16.17
CA GLU A 135 -5.30 -3.21 -17.63
C GLU A 135 -4.66 -4.51 -18.13
N LEU A 136 -3.60 -4.94 -17.47
CA LEU A 136 -2.88 -6.17 -17.77
C LEU A 136 -3.80 -7.39 -17.63
N LYS A 137 -4.50 -7.56 -16.50
CA LYS A 137 -5.30 -8.77 -16.22
C LYS A 137 -6.62 -8.80 -16.97
N VAL A 138 -7.28 -7.67 -17.13
CA VAL A 138 -8.63 -7.59 -17.69
C VAL A 138 -8.57 -7.48 -19.21
N HIS A 139 -7.68 -6.65 -19.75
CA HIS A 139 -7.72 -6.27 -21.16
C HIS A 139 -6.60 -6.87 -22.02
N GLN A 140 -5.42 -7.12 -21.44
CA GLN A 140 -4.27 -7.60 -22.21
C GLN A 140 -4.10 -9.11 -22.10
N LEU A 141 -3.93 -9.68 -20.89
CA LEU A 141 -3.63 -11.09 -20.68
C LEU A 141 -4.70 -12.03 -21.21
N GLN A 142 -5.98 -11.70 -21.06
CA GLN A 142 -7.09 -12.56 -21.52
C GLN A 142 -7.00 -12.89 -23.01
N LYS A 143 -6.47 -11.98 -23.83
CA LYS A 143 -6.31 -12.17 -25.28
C LYS A 143 -5.28 -13.25 -25.63
N TYR A 144 -4.33 -13.49 -24.73
CA TYR A 144 -3.24 -14.43 -24.92
C TYR A 144 -3.46 -15.74 -24.15
N GLN A 145 -4.47 -15.80 -23.27
CA GLN A 145 -4.82 -17.00 -22.52
C GLN A 145 -5.72 -17.92 -23.34
N ASN A 146 -5.41 -19.21 -23.37
CA ASN A 146 -6.29 -20.22 -23.94
C ASN A 146 -7.16 -20.82 -22.83
N ASN A 147 -8.48 -20.59 -22.86
CA ASN A 147 -9.43 -21.06 -21.84
C ASN A 147 -9.02 -20.74 -20.39
N GLY A 148 -8.42 -19.58 -20.14
CA GLY A 148 -8.00 -19.16 -18.81
C GLY A 148 -6.73 -19.84 -18.27
N HIS A 149 -6.04 -20.67 -19.07
CA HIS A 149 -4.76 -21.23 -18.69
C HIS A 149 -3.65 -20.18 -18.69
N LEU A 150 -2.73 -20.28 -17.73
CA LEU A 150 -1.57 -19.40 -17.63
C LEU A 150 -0.63 -19.59 -18.83
N LEU A 151 -0.15 -18.47 -19.35
CA LEU A 151 0.89 -18.46 -20.37
C LEU A 151 2.19 -19.02 -19.81
N ARG A 152 2.91 -19.77 -20.65
CA ARG A 152 4.29 -20.14 -20.36
C ARG A 152 5.13 -18.86 -20.19
N PHE A 153 5.95 -18.80 -19.16
CA PHE A 153 6.74 -17.61 -18.80
C PHE A 153 7.46 -16.99 -20.00
N ASN A 154 8.15 -17.80 -20.82
CA ASN A 154 8.91 -17.31 -21.97
C ASN A 154 8.03 -16.57 -22.99
N VAL A 155 6.82 -17.06 -23.23
CA VAL A 155 5.84 -16.45 -24.15
C VAL A 155 5.32 -15.17 -23.53
N LEU A 156 4.94 -15.23 -22.25
CA LEU A 156 4.50 -14.07 -21.49
C LEU A 156 5.55 -12.95 -21.49
N SER A 157 6.84 -13.25 -21.34
CA SER A 157 7.91 -12.24 -21.37
C SER A 157 8.03 -11.56 -22.74
N VAL A 158 7.95 -12.33 -23.83
CA VAL A 158 8.01 -11.79 -25.20
C VAL A 158 6.80 -10.89 -25.47
N ASP A 159 5.60 -11.34 -25.10
CA ASP A 159 4.37 -10.58 -25.29
C ASP A 159 4.31 -9.33 -24.39
N LEU A 160 4.86 -9.41 -23.18
CA LEU A 160 5.01 -8.28 -22.27
C LEU A 160 5.79 -7.14 -22.94
N ILE A 161 6.93 -7.47 -23.54
CA ILE A 161 7.83 -6.49 -24.14
C ILE A 161 7.27 -5.97 -25.46
N LYS A 162 6.81 -6.86 -26.34
CA LYS A 162 6.46 -6.49 -27.72
C LYS A 162 5.07 -5.91 -27.88
N SER A 163 4.11 -6.32 -27.04
CA SER A 163 2.70 -6.11 -27.32
C SER A 163 2.00 -5.41 -26.16
N ILE A 164 2.12 -5.97 -24.96
CA ILE A 164 1.35 -5.53 -23.79
C ILE A 164 1.87 -4.18 -23.27
N THR A 165 3.18 -4.02 -23.06
CA THR A 165 3.75 -2.77 -22.53
C THR A 165 3.50 -1.58 -23.47
N PRO A 166 3.77 -1.68 -24.78
CA PRO A 166 3.48 -0.58 -25.71
C PRO A 166 1.98 -0.21 -25.75
N ASN A 167 1.08 -1.19 -25.71
CA ASN A 167 -0.37 -0.93 -25.72
C ASN A 167 -0.82 -0.19 -24.45
N ILE A 168 -0.31 -0.58 -23.29
CA ILE A 168 -0.64 0.09 -22.03
C ILE A 168 -0.10 1.53 -22.05
N LEU A 169 1.14 1.73 -22.52
CA LEU A 169 1.73 3.07 -22.66
C LEU A 169 0.92 3.94 -23.62
N LEU A 170 0.46 3.39 -24.75
CA LEU A 170 -0.40 4.10 -25.70
C LEU A 170 -1.67 4.62 -25.05
N VAL A 171 -2.35 3.80 -24.24
CA VAL A 171 -3.55 4.23 -23.50
C VAL A 171 -3.21 5.37 -22.52
N VAL A 172 -2.11 5.25 -21.77
CA VAL A 172 -1.66 6.30 -20.85
C VAL A 172 -1.37 7.61 -21.59
N PHE A 173 -0.63 7.55 -22.70
CA PHE A 173 -0.34 8.73 -23.52
C PHE A 173 -1.61 9.36 -24.09
N ALA A 174 -2.56 8.56 -24.57
CA ALA A 174 -3.82 9.06 -25.12
C ALA A 174 -4.66 9.77 -24.05
N VAL A 175 -4.74 9.22 -22.83
CA VAL A 175 -5.44 9.85 -21.71
C VAL A 175 -4.75 11.16 -21.32
N CYS A 176 -3.42 11.18 -21.15
CA CYS A 176 -2.68 12.40 -20.85
C CYS A 176 -2.86 13.48 -21.92
N PHE A 177 -2.87 13.08 -23.20
CA PHE A 177 -3.08 14.00 -24.31
C PHE A 177 -4.50 14.57 -24.31
N LEU A 178 -5.50 13.74 -24.04
CA LEU A 178 -6.90 14.17 -23.93
C LEU A 178 -7.09 15.15 -22.76
N ASP A 179 -6.53 14.86 -21.59
CA ASP A 179 -6.60 15.72 -20.40
C ASP A 179 -5.96 17.08 -20.66
N PHE A 180 -4.79 17.08 -21.31
CA PHE A 180 -4.12 18.31 -21.74
C PHE A 180 -5.03 19.14 -22.66
N PHE A 181 -5.59 18.52 -23.69
CA PHE A 181 -6.45 19.18 -24.66
C PHE A 181 -7.75 19.73 -24.05
N LEU A 182 -8.37 18.97 -23.13
CA LEU A 182 -9.56 19.42 -22.39
C LEU A 182 -9.24 20.60 -21.49
N LYS A 183 -8.06 20.61 -20.85
CA LYS A 183 -7.61 21.73 -20.02
C LYS A 183 -7.39 23.00 -20.84
N GLU A 184 -6.71 22.91 -21.98
CA GLU A 184 -6.53 24.06 -22.90
C GLU A 184 -7.87 24.64 -23.34
N ARG A 185 -8.83 23.79 -23.72
CA ARG A 185 -10.18 24.23 -24.08
C ARG A 185 -10.88 24.93 -22.91
N TYR A 186 -10.83 24.35 -21.72
CA TYR A 186 -11.43 24.94 -20.54
C TYR A 186 -10.87 26.34 -20.25
N GLU A 187 -9.55 26.51 -20.31
CA GLU A 187 -8.88 27.80 -20.11
C GLU A 187 -9.27 28.83 -21.19
N SER A 188 -9.39 28.39 -22.45
CA SER A 188 -9.88 29.20 -23.55
C SER A 188 -11.32 29.67 -23.33
N TYR A 189 -12.23 28.78 -22.91
CA TYR A 189 -13.61 29.14 -22.59
C TYR A 189 -13.72 30.05 -21.37
N ALA A 190 -12.96 29.77 -20.31
CA ALA A 190 -12.95 30.56 -19.08
C ALA A 190 -12.42 31.98 -19.30
N SER A 191 -11.40 32.16 -20.16
CA SER A 191 -10.92 33.49 -20.54
C SER A 191 -11.94 34.25 -21.41
N SER A 192 -12.59 33.56 -22.35
CA SER A 192 -13.64 34.15 -23.19
C SER A 192 -14.85 34.65 -22.38
N LEU A 193 -15.25 33.90 -21.34
CA LEU A 193 -16.33 34.30 -20.43
C LEU A 193 -15.96 35.51 -19.58
N LYS A 194 -14.70 35.62 -19.13
CA LYS A 194 -14.22 36.79 -18.36
C LYS A 194 -14.17 38.07 -19.18
N ASN A 195 -14.04 37.98 -20.50
CA ASN A 195 -14.01 39.13 -21.40
C ASN A 195 -15.41 39.64 -21.79
N LEU A 196 -16.48 38.92 -21.38
CA LEU A 196 -17.88 39.25 -21.64
C LEU A 196 -18.59 39.89 -20.42
N THR A 197 -17.94 39.92 -19.26
CA THR A 197 -18.38 40.59 -18.02
C THR A 197 -17.53 41.83 -17.76
#